data_AF-L9W0Z7-F1
#
_entry.id   AF-L9W0Z7-F1
#
_cell.length_a   1.000
_cell.length_b   1.000
_cell.length_c   1.000
_cell.angle_alpha   90.00
_cell.angle_beta   90.00
_cell.angle_gamma   90.00
#
_symmetry.space_group_name_H-M   'P 1'
#
loop_
_entity.id
_entity.type
_entity.pdbx_description
1 polymer ?
#
loop_
_entity_poly.entity_id
_entity_poly.type
_entity_poly.pdbx_seq_one_letter_code
_entity_poly.pdbx_strand_id
1 'polypeptide(L)'
;MGLGSTAKKIQGLSDRAEAMYKQVQQLQQRIIGLEEEMDDTHETVKRLDHQLTEQRALLLAIAAEQGLDGEEILAEAAIDEAELEDDETDSDATESTDTITEADASDTPAK
;
A
#
# COMPACT_ATOMS: atom_id res chain seq x y z
N MET A 1 -31.20 17.38 -43.52
CA MET A 1 -30.01 17.14 -42.67
C MET A 1 -30.43 16.30 -41.47
N GLY A 2 -30.34 14.97 -41.54
CA GLY A 2 -30.87 14.11 -40.45
C GLY A 2 -30.17 12.76 -40.36
N LEU A 3 -30.08 12.03 -41.47
CA LEU A 3 -29.54 10.66 -41.51
C LEU A 3 -28.02 10.56 -41.25
N GLY A 4 -27.24 11.58 -41.61
CA GLY A 4 -25.79 11.61 -41.33
C GLY A 4 -25.46 11.83 -39.85
N SER A 5 -26.35 12.49 -39.10
CA SER A 5 -26.14 12.76 -37.67
C SER A 5 -26.41 11.54 -36.80
N THR A 6 -27.35 10.67 -37.19
CA THR A 6 -27.61 9.37 -36.53
C THR A 6 -26.52 8.35 -36.84
N ALA A 7 -26.04 8.27 -38.09
CA ALA A 7 -24.89 7.43 -38.43
C ALA A 7 -23.63 7.80 -37.61
N LYS A 8 -23.33 9.11 -37.48
CA LYS A 8 -22.20 9.58 -36.68
C LYS A 8 -22.34 9.31 -35.17
N LYS A 9 -23.56 9.34 -34.64
CA LYS A 9 -23.84 8.96 -33.24
C LYS A 9 -23.65 7.46 -33.00
N ILE A 10 -24.07 6.62 -33.96
CA ILE A 10 -23.85 5.17 -33.88
C ILE A 10 -22.35 4.86 -33.94
N GLN A 11 -21.61 5.51 -34.84
CA GLN A 11 -20.16 5.38 -34.90
C GLN A 11 -19.49 5.79 -33.57
N GLY A 12 -19.82 6.98 -33.03
CA GLY A 12 -19.25 7.43 -31.77
C GLY A 12 -19.62 6.55 -30.56
N LEU A 13 -20.79 5.91 -30.58
CA LEU A 13 -21.17 4.91 -29.56
C LEU A 13 -20.29 3.66 -29.69
N SER A 14 -20.05 3.18 -30.90
CA SER A 14 -19.16 2.04 -31.16
C SER A 14 -17.72 2.34 -30.75
N ASP A 15 -17.19 3.51 -31.10
CA ASP A 15 -15.83 3.92 -30.72
C ASP A 15 -15.68 4.00 -29.19
N ARG A 16 -16.71 4.51 -28.50
CA ARG A 16 -16.73 4.57 -27.03
C ARG A 16 -16.87 3.19 -26.40
N ALA A 17 -17.67 2.31 -26.98
CA ALA A 17 -17.80 0.92 -26.54
C ALA A 17 -16.48 0.16 -26.72
N GLU A 18 -15.76 0.37 -27.82
CA GLU A 18 -14.44 -0.22 -28.04
C GLU A 18 -13.41 0.29 -27.02
N ALA A 19 -13.41 1.59 -26.74
CA ALA A 19 -12.53 2.17 -25.72
C ALA A 19 -12.83 1.61 -24.32
N MET A 20 -14.11 1.49 -23.95
CA MET A 20 -14.52 0.88 -22.69
C MET A 20 -14.11 -0.58 -22.61
N TYR A 21 -14.28 -1.35 -23.70
CA TYR A 21 -13.85 -2.74 -23.75
C TYR A 21 -12.35 -2.88 -23.50
N LYS A 22 -11.52 -2.06 -24.17
CA LYS A 22 -10.07 -2.04 -23.96
C LYS A 22 -9.71 -1.68 -22.51
N GLN A 23 -10.39 -0.71 -21.92
CA GLN A 23 -10.16 -0.32 -20.52
C GLN A 23 -10.51 -1.44 -19.53
N VAL A 24 -11.62 -2.15 -19.76
CA VAL A 24 -12.01 -3.30 -18.93
C VAL A 24 -10.99 -4.45 -19.06
N GLN A 25 -10.48 -4.70 -20.27
CA GLN A 25 -9.43 -5.70 -20.48
C GLN A 25 -8.13 -5.35 -19.75
N GLN A 26 -7.71 -4.08 -19.79
CA GLN A 26 -6.54 -3.61 -19.04
C GLN A 26 -6.74 -3.73 -17.52
N LEU A 27 -7.94 -3.39 -17.04
CA LEU A 27 -8.28 -3.53 -15.63
C LEU A 27 -8.26 -5.00 -15.20
N GLN A 28 -8.82 -5.90 -16.00
CA GLN A 28 -8.77 -7.33 -15.76
C GLN A 28 -7.32 -7.82 -15.66
N GLN A 29 -6.46 -7.42 -16.60
CA GLN A 29 -5.05 -7.81 -16.57
C GLN A 29 -4.33 -7.29 -15.32
N ARG A 30 -4.64 -6.06 -14.89
CA ARG A 30 -4.07 -5.49 -13.67
C ARG A 30 -4.53 -6.23 -12.42
N ILE A 31 -5.80 -6.62 -12.36
CA ILE A 31 -6.34 -7.41 -11.23
C ILE A 31 -5.64 -8.76 -11.15
N ILE A 32 -5.51 -9.48 -12.28
CA ILE A 32 -4.80 -10.76 -12.33
C ILE A 32 -3.36 -10.60 -11.84
N GLY A 33 -2.64 -9.57 -12.30
CA GLY A 33 -1.28 -9.32 -11.84
C GLY A 33 -1.19 -8.99 -10.34
N LEU A 34 -2.18 -8.27 -9.80
CA LEU A 34 -2.25 -7.98 -8.37
C LEU A 34 -2.55 -9.24 -7.53
N GLU A 35 -3.41 -10.12 -8.04
CA GLU A 35 -3.72 -11.40 -7.39
C GLU A 35 -2.47 -12.29 -7.33
N GLU A 36 -1.72 -12.39 -8.44
CA GLU A 36 -0.45 -13.12 -8.47
C GLU A 36 0.58 -12.55 -7.48
N GLU A 37 0.76 -11.22 -7.46
CA GLU A 37 1.69 -10.57 -6.52
C GLU A 37 1.26 -10.73 -5.05
N MET A 38 -0.05 -10.74 -4.79
CA MET A 38 -0.58 -11.00 -3.45
C MET A 38 -0.30 -12.44 -3.01
N ASP A 39 -0.45 -13.42 -3.89
CA ASP A 39 -0.14 -14.82 -3.60
C ASP A 39 1.36 -15.00 -3.29
N ASP A 40 2.25 -14.39 -4.09
CA ASP A 40 3.70 -14.40 -3.86
C ASP A 40 4.09 -13.74 -2.53
N THR A 41 3.43 -12.62 -2.21
CA THR A 41 3.62 -11.91 -0.95
C THR A 41 3.14 -12.77 0.22
N HIS A 42 2.00 -13.45 0.09
CA HIS A 42 1.47 -14.34 1.11
C HIS A 42 2.43 -15.51 1.38
N GLU A 43 2.97 -16.14 0.33
CA GLU A 43 3.97 -17.20 0.49
C GLU A 43 5.23 -16.68 1.19
N THR A 44 5.68 -15.49 0.82
CA THR A 44 6.85 -14.85 1.45
C THR A 44 6.61 -14.57 2.93
N VAL A 45 5.46 -13.99 3.29
CA VAL A 45 5.06 -13.74 4.69
C VAL A 45 5.02 -15.05 5.48
N LYS A 46 4.41 -16.10 4.92
CA LYS A 46 4.33 -17.41 5.58
C LYS A 46 5.71 -18.01 5.85
N ARG A 47 6.65 -17.87 4.90
CA ARG A 47 8.03 -18.31 5.08
C ARG A 47 8.74 -17.50 6.16
N LEU A 48 8.55 -16.19 6.19
CA LEU A 48 9.13 -15.32 7.21
C LEU A 48 8.58 -15.62 8.61
N ASP A 49 7.27 -15.81 8.76
CA ASP A 49 6.64 -16.18 10.02
C ASP A 49 7.21 -17.49 10.59
N HIS A 50 7.39 -18.49 9.72
CA HIS A 50 8.03 -19.74 10.09
C HIS A 50 9.47 -19.54 10.57
N GLN A 51 10.29 -18.79 9.82
CA GLN A 51 11.67 -18.49 10.20
C GLN A 51 11.78 -17.68 11.50
N LEU A 52 10.90 -16.70 11.71
CA LEU A 52 10.84 -15.91 12.93
C LEU A 52 10.47 -16.78 14.14
N THR A 53 9.54 -17.71 13.97
CA THR A 53 9.18 -18.67 15.02
C THR A 53 10.37 -19.56 15.40
N GLU A 54 11.12 -20.07 14.42
CA GLU A 54 12.33 -20.86 14.67
C GLU A 54 13.42 -20.03 15.38
N GLN A 55 13.63 -18.79 14.94
CA GLN A 55 14.58 -17.87 15.56
C GLN A 55 14.19 -17.54 17.00
N ARG A 56 12.90 -17.27 17.26
CA ARG A 56 12.39 -17.06 18.62
C ARG A 56 12.65 -18.28 19.50
N ALA A 57 12.39 -19.48 19.00
CA ALA A 57 12.63 -20.71 19.75
C ALA A 57 14.13 -20.89 20.09
N LEU A 58 15.02 -20.58 19.13
CA LEU A 58 16.46 -20.61 19.34
C LEU A 58 16.91 -19.58 20.38
N LEU A 59 16.40 -18.34 20.31
CA LEU A 59 16.74 -17.29 21.27
C LEU A 59 16.26 -17.64 22.69
N LEU A 60 15.06 -18.23 22.82
CA LEU A 60 14.56 -18.72 24.11
C LEU A 60 15.44 -19.84 24.68
N ALA A 61 15.90 -20.76 23.83
CA ALA A 61 16.82 -21.82 24.25
C ALA A 61 18.16 -21.25 24.74
N ILE A 62 18.71 -20.25 24.05
CA ILE A 62 19.93 -19.54 24.47
C ILE A 62 19.71 -18.78 25.77
N ALA A 63 18.57 -18.07 25.91
CA ALA A 63 18.22 -17.33 27.13
C ALA A 63 18.17 -18.28 28.34
N ALA A 64 17.52 -19.45 28.18
CA ALA A 64 17.46 -20.47 29.22
C ALA A 64 18.85 -21.00 29.60
N GLU A 65 19.76 -21.20 28.64
CA GLU A 65 21.15 -21.60 28.90
C GLU A 65 21.93 -20.53 29.69
N GLN A 66 21.64 -19.25 29.44
CA GLN A 66 22.24 -18.12 30.16
C GLN A 66 21.56 -17.82 31.51
N GLY A 67 20.51 -18.57 31.87
CA GLY A 67 19.74 -18.36 33.10
C GLY A 67 18.84 -17.13 33.07
N LEU A 68 18.45 -16.66 31.88
CA LEU A 68 17.50 -15.58 31.67
C LEU A 68 16.09 -16.16 31.44
N ASP A 69 15.06 -15.51 31.98
CA ASP A 69 13.67 -15.82 31.64
C ASP A 69 13.29 -15.11 30.35
N GLY A 70 13.45 -15.81 29.22
CA GLY A 70 13.15 -15.26 27.91
C GLY A 70 11.66 -14.96 27.68
N GLU A 71 10.74 -15.63 28.38
CA GLU A 71 9.30 -15.36 28.24
C GLU A 71 8.91 -14.08 28.98
N GLU A 72 9.52 -13.83 30.16
CA GLU A 72 9.36 -12.57 30.89
C GLU A 72 9.84 -11.38 30.05
N ILE A 73 11.04 -11.48 29.46
CA ILE A 73 11.62 -10.43 28.60
C ILE A 73 10.72 -10.13 27.39
N LEU A 74 10.16 -11.16 26.76
CA LEU A 74 9.25 -10.97 25.61
C LEU A 74 7.91 -10.35 26.03
N ALA A 75 7.43 -10.63 27.24
CA ALA A 75 6.21 -10.02 27.76
C ALA A 75 6.42 -8.53 28.06
N GLU A 76 7.56 -8.17 28.67
CA GLU A 76 7.92 -6.77 28.93
C GLU A 76 8.06 -5.98 27.62
N ALA A 77 8.77 -6.53 26.63
CA ALA A 77 8.89 -5.89 25.31
C ALA A 77 7.54 -5.69 24.60
N ALA A 78 6.58 -6.60 24.77
CA ALA A 78 5.24 -6.45 24.19
C ALA A 78 4.40 -5.37 24.90
N ILE A 79 4.66 -5.11 26.18
CA ILE A 79 4.04 -4.00 26.92
C ILE A 79 4.64 -2.68 26.46
N ASP A 80 5.97 -2.58 26.38
CA ASP A 80 6.67 -1.38 25.92
C ASP A 80 6.19 -0.94 24.53
N GLU A 81 6.00 -1.87 23.60
CA GLU A 81 5.46 -1.58 22.27
C GLU A 81 4.02 -1.05 22.32
N ALA A 82 3.16 -1.66 23.13
CA ALA A 82 1.77 -1.23 23.27
C ALA A 82 1.66 0.17 23.92
N GLU A 83 2.52 0.49 24.88
CA GLU A 83 2.57 1.82 25.50
C GLU A 83 3.05 2.89 24.52
N LEU A 84 4.00 2.57 23.62
CA LEU A 84 4.43 3.48 22.55
C LEU A 84 3.31 3.77 21.53
N GLU A 85 2.54 2.75 21.14
CA GLU A 85 1.40 2.93 20.22
C GLU A 85 0.31 3.82 20.83
N ASP A 86 0.01 3.67 22.12
CA ASP A 86 -0.98 4.50 22.81
C ASP A 86 -0.54 5.98 22.88
N ASP A 87 0.75 6.26 23.14
CA ASP A 87 1.31 7.62 23.20
C ASP A 87 1.33 8.33 21.83
N GLU A 88 1.48 7.60 20.71
CA GLU A 88 1.42 8.19 19.37
C GLU A 88 0.01 8.65 18.97
N THR A 89 -1.05 8.02 19.50
CA THR A 89 -2.43 8.38 19.17
C THR A 89 -2.94 9.68 19.82
N ASP A 90 -2.28 10.18 20.88
CA ASP A 90 -2.64 11.44 21.54
C ASP A 90 -1.89 12.67 20.96
N SER A 91 -0.95 12.45 20.01
CA SER A 91 -0.06 13.49 19.47
C SER A 91 -0.48 14.08 18.11
N ASP A 92 -1.52 13.54 17.45
CA ASP A 92 -1.94 13.97 16.09
C ASP A 92 -3.09 14.99 16.08
N ALA A 93 -3.28 15.74 17.17
CA ALA A 93 -4.27 16.81 17.27
C ALA A 93 -3.62 18.21 17.30
N THR A 94 -2.74 18.55 16.36
CA THR A 94 -2.47 19.95 16.00
C THR A 94 -2.09 20.05 14.51
N GLU A 95 -3.14 20.08 13.68
CA GLU A 95 -3.11 20.37 12.24
C GLU A 95 -2.30 21.65 11.92
N SER A 96 -1.29 21.47 11.08
CA SER A 96 -1.17 22.10 9.76
C SER A 96 -1.60 23.57 9.65
N THR A 97 -0.61 24.48 9.69
CA THR A 97 -0.71 25.74 8.95
C THR A 97 0.18 25.69 7.72
N ASP A 98 -0.48 25.96 6.62
CA ASP A 98 -0.23 25.54 5.26
C ASP A 98 0.74 26.46 4.50
N THR A 99 1.34 25.88 3.46
CA THR A 99 1.92 26.47 2.26
C THR A 99 3.22 27.29 2.32
N ILE A 100 4.26 26.63 1.81
CA ILE A 100 5.50 27.14 1.24
C ILE A 100 5.18 28.08 0.07
N THR A 101 5.51 29.37 0.20
CA THR A 101 5.57 30.29 -0.94
C THR A 101 6.89 30.09 -1.68
N GLU A 102 6.87 29.30 -2.76
CA GLU A 102 7.99 29.23 -3.70
C GLU A 102 7.60 29.93 -5.00
N ALA A 103 8.21 31.11 -5.18
CA ALA A 103 8.31 31.79 -6.44
C ALA A 103 9.21 30.98 -7.37
N ASP A 104 8.72 30.61 -8.56
CA ASP A 104 9.38 30.85 -9.86
C ASP A 104 8.57 30.20 -10.99
N ALA A 105 8.07 30.98 -11.94
CA ALA A 105 7.77 30.55 -13.31
C ALA A 105 7.35 31.77 -14.15
N SER A 106 8.28 32.67 -14.46
CA SER A 106 8.11 33.59 -15.58
C SER A 106 8.94 33.11 -16.77
N ASP A 107 8.35 32.23 -17.58
CA ASP A 107 8.86 31.83 -18.89
C ASP A 107 8.25 32.73 -20.00
N THR A 108 9.01 33.78 -20.34
CA THR A 108 9.34 34.24 -21.71
C THR A 108 8.20 34.82 -22.61
N PRO A 109 8.49 35.32 -23.84
CA PRO A 109 8.42 36.73 -24.24
C PRO A 109 7.28 37.03 -25.23
N ALA A 110 6.76 38.25 -25.26
CA ALA A 110 5.96 38.69 -26.43
C ALA A 110 5.96 40.22 -26.62
N LYS A 111 6.46 40.60 -27.80
CA LYS A 111 6.32 41.85 -28.56
C LYS A 111 7.38 42.94 -28.38
#